data_AF-A0A4Q4V4E2-F1
#
_entry.id   AF-A0A4Q4V4E2-F1
#
_cell.length_a   1.000
_cell.length_b   1.000
_cell.length_c   1.000
_cell.angle_alpha   90.00
_cell.angle_beta   90.00
_cell.angle_gamma   90.00
#
_symmetry.space_group_name_H-M   'P 1'
#
loop_
_entity.id
_entity.type
_entity.pdbx_description
1 polymer ?
#
loop_
_entity_poly.entity_id
_entity_poly.type
_entity_poly.pdbx_seq_one_letter_code
_entity_poly.pdbx_strand_id
1 'polypeptide(L)'
;MFRFHKTKDIVTLFHKSSSPASIRAANLLKQVSANATESATEDQASDHTPQTNSFRQRQEFDLNITEDPPTIDQLRTILEYVGKNKISSVVNGASTENEALKKYKESTDNFKRPVVVDWNNGKAVASEKESEILKMLEQTTST
;
A
#
# COMPACT_ATOMS: atom_id res chain seq x y z
N MET A 1 -0.50 30.07 -13.78
CA MET A 1 -1.11 28.73 -13.75
C MET A 1 -0.57 28.01 -12.52
N PHE A 2 -1.32 28.01 -11.41
CA PHE A 2 -0.91 27.26 -10.22
C PHE A 2 -1.11 25.77 -10.51
N ARG A 3 -0.01 25.05 -10.67
CA ARG A 3 -0.04 23.60 -10.74
C ARG A 3 -0.29 23.12 -9.31
N PHE A 4 -1.55 22.77 -9.02
CA PHE A 4 -1.87 22.09 -7.78
C PHE A 4 -1.15 20.75 -7.80
N HIS A 5 -0.05 20.62 -7.06
CA HIS A 5 0.56 19.33 -6.81
C HIS A 5 -0.49 18.49 -6.08
N LYS A 6 -1.01 17.46 -6.76
CA LYS A 6 -1.83 16.43 -6.12
C LYS A 6 -1.03 15.92 -4.91
N THR A 7 -1.65 15.92 -3.74
CA THR A 7 -1.00 15.42 -2.51
C THR A 7 -0.51 14.01 -2.77
N LYS A 8 0.78 13.74 -2.54
CA LYS A 8 1.37 12.41 -2.72
C LYS A 8 0.55 11.40 -1.91
N ASP A 9 0.25 10.26 -2.52
CA ASP A 9 -0.51 9.23 -1.83
C ASP A 9 0.36 8.61 -0.74
N ILE A 10 -0.18 8.37 0.45
CA ILE A 10 0.61 7.77 1.53
C ILE A 10 0.37 6.27 1.51
N VAL A 11 1.44 5.51 1.22
CA VAL A 11 1.43 4.06 1.24
C VAL A 11 2.28 3.57 2.40
N THR A 12 1.64 2.96 3.39
CA THR A 12 2.34 2.32 4.52
C THR A 12 2.48 0.82 4.31
N LEU A 13 3.70 0.32 4.41
CA LEU A 13 4.00 -1.10 4.52
C LEU A 13 4.27 -1.47 5.98
N PHE A 14 3.42 -2.33 6.53
CA PHE A 14 3.68 -3.02 7.78
C PHE A 14 4.41 -4.33 7.50
N HIS A 15 5.68 -4.39 7.85
CA HIS A 15 6.54 -5.54 7.56
C HIS A 15 7.13 -6.13 8.85
N LYS A 16 7.69 -7.34 8.76
CA LYS A 16 8.49 -7.97 9.83
C LYS A 16 9.84 -8.34 9.25
N SER A 17 10.93 -7.81 9.80
CA SER A 17 12.31 -8.13 9.38
C SER A 17 12.62 -9.63 9.43
N SER A 18 11.95 -10.38 10.31
CA SER A 18 12.07 -11.84 10.40
C SER A 18 11.36 -12.62 9.28
N SER A 19 10.61 -11.96 8.40
CA SER A 19 9.81 -12.60 7.35
C SER A 19 10.38 -12.30 5.94
N PRO A 20 10.82 -13.31 5.17
CA PRO A 20 11.28 -13.12 3.79
C PRO A 20 10.22 -12.48 2.88
N ALA A 21 8.95 -12.80 3.10
CA ALA A 21 7.83 -12.23 2.37
C ALA A 21 7.74 -10.70 2.55
N SER A 22 7.94 -10.25 3.80
CA SER A 22 7.97 -8.84 4.17
C SER A 22 9.13 -8.09 3.52
N ILE A 23 10.32 -8.70 3.47
CA ILE A 23 11.51 -8.10 2.83
C ILE A 23 11.29 -7.92 1.32
N ARG A 24 10.69 -8.93 0.65
CA ARG A 24 10.36 -8.84 -0.78
C ARG A 24 9.39 -7.69 -1.07
N ALA A 25 8.31 -7.59 -0.29
CA ALA A 25 7.33 -6.51 -0.44
C ALA A 25 7.98 -5.12 -0.21
N ALA A 26 8.88 -5.00 0.78
CA ALA A 26 9.61 -3.76 1.05
C ALA A 26 10.51 -3.35 -0.12
N ASN A 27 11.29 -4.29 -0.68
CA ASN A 27 12.17 -4.02 -1.81
C ASN A 27 11.38 -3.65 -3.07
N LEU A 28 10.27 -4.36 -3.33
CA LEU A 28 9.37 -4.04 -4.43
C LEU A 28 8.83 -2.62 -4.30
N LEU A 29 8.25 -2.26 -3.15
CA LEU A 29 7.69 -0.92 -2.94
C LEU A 29 8.75 0.17 -3.07
N LYS A 30 9.97 -0.06 -2.56
CA LYS A 30 11.10 0.88 -2.72
C LYS A 30 11.43 1.10 -4.19
N GLN A 31 11.59 0.02 -4.96
CA GLN A 31 11.86 0.11 -6.40
C GLN A 31 10.72 0.85 -7.12
N VAL A 32 9.48 0.47 -6.83
CA VAL A 32 8.28 1.10 -7.39
C VAL A 32 8.25 2.60 -7.10
N SER A 33 8.58 3.02 -5.88
CA SER A 33 8.61 4.43 -5.48
C SER A 33 9.73 5.21 -6.18
N ALA A 34 10.92 4.62 -6.34
CA ALA A 34 12.04 5.23 -7.04
C ALA A 34 11.72 5.45 -8.53
N ASN A 35 11.18 4.41 -9.19
CA ASN A 35 10.75 4.49 -10.58
C ASN A 35 9.66 5.55 -10.81
N ALA A 36 8.73 5.74 -9.87
CA ALA A 36 7.69 6.75 -9.98
C ALA A 36 8.26 8.19 -9.97
N THR A 37 9.29 8.44 -9.15
CA THR A 37 9.98 9.74 -9.10
C THR A 37 10.83 10.01 -10.34
N GLU A 38 11.51 8.99 -10.89
CA GLU A 38 12.29 9.13 -12.13
C GLU A 38 11.40 9.48 -13.32
N SER A 39 10.27 8.76 -13.52
CA SER A 39 9.33 9.04 -14.62
C SER A 39 8.67 10.42 -14.51
N ALA A 40 8.50 10.97 -13.30
CA ALA A 40 7.94 12.31 -13.12
C ALA A 40 8.90 13.43 -13.58
N THR A 41 10.21 13.18 -13.65
CA THR A 41 11.22 14.19 -13.99
C THR A 41 11.41 14.30 -15.51
N GLU A 42 11.22 13.21 -16.24
CA GLU A 42 11.45 13.11 -17.68
C GLU A 42 10.33 13.77 -18.51
N ASP A 43 9.09 13.73 -18.02
CA ASP A 43 7.88 14.23 -18.72
C ASP A 43 7.57 15.71 -18.44
N GLN A 44 8.49 16.44 -17.79
CA GLN A 44 8.38 17.88 -17.52
C GLN A 44 9.17 18.75 -18.49
N ALA A 45 9.98 18.12 -19.36
CA ALA A 45 10.90 18.81 -20.25
C ALA A 45 10.55 18.72 -21.74
N SER A 46 9.56 17.90 -22.15
CA SER A 46 9.24 17.71 -23.57
C SER A 46 7.80 18.05 -23.91
N ASP A 47 7.71 18.89 -24.93
CA ASP A 47 6.54 19.36 -25.66
C ASP A 47 5.75 18.19 -26.31
N HIS A 48 4.46 18.43 -26.53
CA HIS A 48 3.38 17.49 -26.86
C HIS A 48 3.68 16.36 -27.88
N THR A 49 3.40 15.10 -27.52
CA THR A 49 2.75 14.08 -28.40
C THR A 49 2.12 12.95 -27.57
N PRO A 50 0.86 12.53 -27.83
CA PRO A 50 0.26 11.39 -27.14
C PRO A 50 0.74 10.09 -27.80
N GLN A 51 1.94 9.64 -27.44
CA GLN A 51 2.42 8.33 -27.87
C GLN A 51 1.80 7.24 -27.01
N THR A 52 1.12 6.35 -27.72
CA THR A 52 0.39 5.18 -27.26
C THR A 52 1.29 4.20 -26.50
N ASN A 53 0.76 3.64 -25.41
CA ASN A 53 1.20 2.39 -24.75
C ASN A 53 2.58 2.36 -24.07
N SER A 54 2.87 3.31 -23.18
CA SER A 54 3.93 3.14 -22.17
C SER A 54 3.29 3.12 -20.79
N PHE A 55 3.56 2.07 -20.01
CA PHE A 55 3.24 1.90 -18.59
C PHE A 55 2.65 3.15 -17.92
N ARG A 56 1.35 3.09 -17.59
CA ARG A 56 0.59 4.11 -16.84
C ARG A 56 1.51 4.89 -15.90
N GLN A 57 1.65 6.21 -16.14
CA GLN A 57 2.35 7.15 -15.26
C GLN A 57 2.06 6.80 -13.80
N ARG A 58 3.02 6.15 -13.14
CA ARG A 58 2.84 5.74 -11.75
C ARG A 58 2.96 7.01 -10.92
N GLN A 59 1.86 7.40 -10.29
CA GLN A 59 1.81 8.60 -9.47
C GLN A 59 2.83 8.46 -8.33
N GLU A 60 3.58 9.52 -8.05
CA GLU A 60 4.47 9.56 -6.89
C GLU A 60 3.65 9.36 -5.61
N PHE A 61 4.10 8.44 -4.76
CA PHE A 61 3.52 8.17 -3.44
C PHE A 61 4.64 8.19 -2.40
N ASP A 62 4.28 8.55 -1.18
CA ASP A 62 5.15 8.51 -0.03
C ASP A 62 5.11 7.10 0.57
N LEU A 63 6.25 6.42 0.53
CA LEU A 63 6.39 5.06 1.01
C LEU A 63 6.89 5.06 2.46
N ASN A 64 5.99 4.75 3.39
CA ASN A 64 6.34 4.57 4.79
C ASN A 64 6.51 3.07 5.11
N ILE A 65 7.72 2.65 5.47
CA ILE A 65 8.01 1.27 5.84
C ILE A 65 8.19 1.22 7.36
N THR A 66 7.34 0.45 8.04
CA THR A 66 7.39 0.34 9.50
C THR A 66 7.34 -1.12 9.96
N GLU A 67 8.15 -1.42 10.96
CA GLU A 67 8.11 -2.69 11.70
C GLU A 67 7.15 -2.62 12.89
N ASP A 68 6.71 -1.41 13.26
CA ASP A 68 5.84 -1.21 14.40
C ASP A 68 4.43 -1.78 14.14
N PRO A 69 3.72 -2.20 15.20
CA PRO A 69 2.31 -2.55 15.11
C PRO A 69 1.45 -1.33 14.74
N PRO A 70 0.43 -1.48 13.87
CA PRO A 70 -0.53 -0.40 13.63
C PRO A 70 -1.25 0.00 14.91
N THR A 71 -1.69 1.25 15.02
CA THR A 71 -2.58 1.64 16.11
C THR A 71 -3.96 0.98 15.97
N ILE A 72 -4.76 0.99 17.04
CA ILE A 72 -6.11 0.39 17.02
C ILE A 72 -6.99 1.05 15.94
N ASP A 73 -6.92 2.37 15.81
CA ASP A 73 -7.64 3.11 14.78
C ASP A 73 -7.13 2.78 13.38
N GLN A 74 -5.80 2.71 13.19
CA GLN A 74 -5.22 2.27 11.92
C GLN A 74 -5.68 0.87 11.54
N LEU A 75 -5.68 -0.09 12.48
CA LEU A 75 -6.15 -1.45 12.24
C LEU A 75 -7.62 -1.45 11.80
N ARG A 76 -8.48 -0.68 12.47
CA ARG A 76 -9.89 -0.56 12.09
C ARG A 76 -10.04 -0.09 10.64
N THR A 77 -9.35 0.98 10.28
CA THR A 77 -9.34 1.51 8.91
C THR A 77 -8.80 0.50 7.90
N ILE A 78 -7.75 -0.26 8.25
CA ILE A 78 -7.21 -1.32 7.39
C ILE A 78 -8.25 -2.41 7.14
N LEU A 79 -8.97 -2.84 8.17
CA LEU A 79 -10.02 -3.86 8.05
C LEU A 79 -11.17 -3.39 7.16
N GLU A 80 -11.55 -2.10 7.26
CA GLU A 80 -12.52 -1.47 6.37
C GLU A 80 -12.04 -1.47 4.91
N TYR A 81 -10.77 -1.15 4.65
CA TYR A 81 -10.17 -1.10 3.32
C TYR A 81 -9.99 -2.48 2.67
N VAL A 82 -9.61 -3.48 3.47
CA VAL A 82 -9.47 -4.87 3.02
C VAL A 82 -10.84 -5.50 2.75
N GLY A 83 -11.86 -5.08 3.49
CA GLY A 83 -13.22 -5.58 3.42
C GLY A 83 -13.43 -6.86 4.22
N LYS A 84 -14.69 -7.10 4.61
CA LYS A 84 -15.10 -8.17 5.53
C LYS A 84 -14.61 -9.58 5.15
N ASN A 85 -14.52 -9.86 3.86
CA ASN A 85 -14.13 -11.17 3.34
C ASN A 85 -12.63 -11.50 3.49
N LYS A 86 -11.80 -10.49 3.76
CA LYS A 86 -10.35 -10.62 3.85
C LYS A 86 -9.78 -10.25 5.24
N ILE A 87 -10.64 -10.05 6.24
CA ILE A 87 -10.25 -9.78 7.64
C ILE A 87 -9.33 -10.89 8.17
N SER A 88 -9.62 -12.15 7.87
CA SER A 88 -8.82 -13.31 8.26
C SER A 88 -7.42 -13.34 7.63
N SER A 89 -7.21 -12.59 6.53
CA SER A 89 -5.90 -12.39 5.90
C SER A 89 -5.08 -11.31 6.60
N VAL A 90 -5.71 -10.42 7.37
CA VAL A 90 -5.04 -9.36 8.14
C VAL A 90 -4.78 -9.80 9.58
N VAL A 91 -5.77 -10.43 10.22
CA VAL A 91 -5.67 -10.87 11.63
C VAL A 91 -5.96 -12.37 11.75
N ASN A 92 -5.05 -13.08 12.43
CA ASN A 92 -5.15 -14.52 12.65
C ASN A 92 -6.43 -14.90 13.43
N GLY A 93 -7.25 -15.74 12.81
CA GLY A 93 -8.46 -16.29 13.42
C GLY A 93 -9.54 -15.27 13.74
N ALA A 94 -9.53 -14.11 13.08
CA ALA A 94 -10.63 -13.16 13.13
C ALA A 94 -11.44 -13.23 11.82
N SER A 95 -12.76 -13.21 11.93
CA SER A 95 -13.68 -13.14 10.79
C SER A 95 -14.47 -11.83 10.78
N THR A 96 -14.49 -11.12 11.92
CA THR A 96 -15.19 -9.85 12.09
C THR A 96 -14.23 -8.78 12.60
N GLU A 97 -14.57 -7.51 12.38
CA GLU A 97 -13.76 -6.38 12.85
C GLU A 97 -13.62 -6.37 14.38
N ASN A 98 -14.71 -6.65 15.09
CA ASN A 98 -14.69 -6.72 16.55
C ASN A 98 -13.79 -7.84 17.07
N GLU A 99 -13.81 -9.03 16.44
CA GLU A 99 -12.89 -10.11 16.80
C GLU A 99 -11.44 -9.77 16.46
N ALA A 100 -11.20 -9.12 15.31
CA ALA A 100 -9.88 -8.69 14.90
C ALA A 100 -9.28 -7.69 15.90
N LEU A 101 -10.07 -6.68 16.31
CA LEU A 101 -9.67 -5.70 17.31
C LEU A 101 -9.44 -6.34 18.68
N LYS A 102 -10.28 -7.30 19.09
CA LYS A 102 -10.12 -8.02 20.35
C LYS A 102 -8.82 -8.84 20.35
N LYS A 103 -8.60 -9.67 19.33
CA LYS A 103 -7.40 -10.49 19.19
C LYS A 103 -6.13 -9.65 19.06
N TYR A 104 -6.23 -8.51 18.40
CA TYR A 104 -5.11 -7.60 18.27
C TYR A 104 -4.73 -6.94 19.60
N LYS A 105 -5.72 -6.57 20.43
CA LYS A 105 -5.49 -6.09 21.80
C LYS A 105 -4.90 -7.16 22.71
N GLU A 106 -5.28 -8.42 22.51
CA GLU A 106 -4.70 -9.56 23.23
C GLU A 106 -3.24 -9.82 22.82
N SER A 107 -2.94 -9.75 21.52
CA SER A 107 -1.58 -9.85 21.01
C SER A 107 -1.45 -9.19 19.64
N THR A 108 -0.50 -8.26 19.51
CA THR A 108 -0.16 -7.59 18.27
C THR A 108 0.46 -8.53 17.24
N ASP A 109 0.98 -9.69 17.65
CA ASP A 109 1.49 -10.73 16.75
C ASP A 109 0.36 -11.45 15.98
N ASN A 110 -0.90 -11.27 16.38
CA ASN A 110 -2.03 -11.75 15.59
C ASN A 110 -2.18 -11.02 14.26
N PHE A 111 -1.57 -9.82 14.12
CA PHE A 111 -1.53 -9.09 12.87
C PHE A 111 -0.54 -9.73 11.90
N LYS A 112 -1.06 -10.25 10.79
CA LYS A 112 -0.27 -10.86 9.72
C LYS A 112 0.51 -9.78 9.01
N ARG A 113 1.76 -10.09 8.64
CA ARG A 113 2.66 -9.22 7.89
C ARG A 113 3.24 -10.03 6.73
N PRO A 114 3.40 -9.46 5.52
CA PRO A 114 3.26 -8.04 5.19
C PRO A 114 1.83 -7.58 4.95
N VAL A 115 1.54 -6.32 5.30
CA VAL A 115 0.30 -5.62 4.92
C VAL A 115 0.67 -4.27 4.33
N VAL A 116 0.24 -4.04 3.09
CA VAL A 116 0.38 -2.77 2.40
C VAL A 116 -0.94 -2.02 2.51
N VAL A 117 -0.89 -0.75 2.87
CA VAL A 117 -2.06 0.10 3.09
C VAL A 117 -1.85 1.39 2.34
N ASP A 118 -2.81 1.73 1.48
CA ASP A 118 -2.91 3.01 0.80
C ASP A 118 -4.00 3.83 1.47
N TRP A 119 -3.59 4.83 2.24
CA TRP A 119 -4.49 5.67 3.03
C TRP A 119 -5.31 6.64 2.19
N ASN A 120 -4.75 7.07 1.06
CA ASN A 120 -5.41 8.03 0.18
C ASN A 120 -6.51 7.36 -0.63
N ASN A 121 -6.27 6.14 -1.11
CA ASN A 121 -7.20 5.40 -1.97
C ASN A 121 -8.13 4.46 -1.20
N GLY A 122 -7.94 4.34 0.12
CA GLY A 122 -8.75 3.47 0.97
C GLY A 122 -8.62 1.99 0.62
N LYS A 123 -7.41 1.57 0.25
CA LYS A 123 -7.12 0.19 -0.18
C LYS A 123 -6.07 -0.42 0.72
N ALA A 124 -6.20 -1.72 0.99
CA ALA A 124 -5.20 -2.47 1.71
C ALA A 124 -5.08 -3.89 1.17
N VAL A 125 -3.85 -4.41 1.18
CA VAL A 125 -3.50 -5.73 0.67
C VAL A 125 -2.63 -6.44 1.69
N ALA A 126 -3.17 -7.51 2.26
CA ALA A 126 -2.48 -8.45 3.16
C ALA A 126 -1.98 -9.66 2.37
N SER A 127 -1.18 -9.43 1.34
CA SER A 127 -0.66 -10.47 0.44
C SER A 127 0.82 -10.21 0.17
N GLU A 128 1.60 -11.28 0.08
CA GLU A 128 2.99 -11.22 -0.38
C GLU A 128 3.13 -11.24 -1.90
N LYS A 129 2.01 -11.43 -2.62
CA LYS A 129 2.03 -11.53 -4.08
C LYS A 129 2.27 -10.15 -4.69
N GLU A 130 3.41 -10.01 -5.34
CA GLU A 130 3.82 -8.79 -6.05
C GLU A 130 2.73 -8.29 -6.99
N SER A 131 2.08 -9.18 -7.74
CA SER A 131 1.00 -8.82 -8.66
C SER A 131 -0.22 -8.19 -7.96
N GLU A 132 -0.56 -8.59 -6.74
CA GLU A 132 -1.66 -7.97 -5.98
C GLU A 132 -1.28 -6.56 -5.50
N ILE A 133 -0.04 -6.40 -5.03
CA ILE A 133 0.51 -5.11 -4.59
C ILE A 133 0.59 -4.15 -5.78
N LEU A 134 1.14 -4.61 -6.91
CA LEU A 134 1.23 -3.83 -8.14
C LEU A 134 -0.15 -3.44 -8.66
N LYS A 135 -1.10 -4.38 -8.70
CA LYS A 135 -2.48 -4.10 -9.14
C LYS A 135 -3.17 -3.06 -8.25
N MET A 136 -2.91 -3.09 -6.94
CA MET A 136 -3.41 -2.06 -6.02
C MET A 136 -2.89 -0.68 -6.41
N LEU A 137 -1.57 -0.56 -6.65
CA LEU A 137 -0.90 0.68 -7.04
C LEU A 137 -1.19 1.12 -8.49
N GLU A 138 -1.59 0.21 -9.37
CA GLU A 138 -1.99 0.55 -10.75
C GLU A 138 -3.42 1.06 -10.82
N GLN A 139 -4.33 0.52 -9.98
CA GLN A 139 -5.73 0.96 -9.94
C GLN A 139 -5.90 2.41 -9.48
N THR A 140 -4.90 3.01 -8.85
CA THR A 140 -4.90 4.42 -8.43
C THR A 140 -4.66 5.39 -9.60
N THR A 141 -4.18 4.89 -10.75
CA THR A 141 -3.82 5.72 -11.93
C THR A 141 -4.96 5.89 -12.94
N SER A 142 -6.18 5.44 -12.63
CA SER A 142 -7.36 5.55 -13.52
C SER A 142 -8.39 6.53 -12.95
N THR A 143 -8.13 7.83 -13.05
CA THR A 143 -9.15 8.89 -12.89
C THR A 143 -8.82 10.06 -13.79
#